data_AF-A0AAV2R6N8-F1
#
_entry.id   AF-A0AAV2R6N8-F1
#
_cell.length_a   1.000
_cell.length_b   1.000
_cell.length_c   1.000
_cell.angle_alpha   90.00
_cell.angle_beta   90.00
_cell.angle_gamma   90.00
#
_symmetry.space_group_name_H-M   'P 1'
#
loop_
_entity.id
_entity.type
_entity.pdbx_description
1 polymer ?
#
loop_
_entity_poly.entity_id
_entity_poly.type
_entity_poly.pdbx_seq_one_letter_code
_entity_poly.pdbx_strand_id
1 'polypeptide(L)'
;GEVIAVETAYASCVDPEEPNSPLDFCTFCLARCAAPLPCPECTNVVFCNEECRSNGWRKFHMKECPVYPQLRKLKFRNIEAYRIIAGQSLDEHRAFVTKFKKDEKISPLEQILCEDEICDSYSYRSVYFLENNIKSTDIKGLIACSIRAFVMTQLMIQSNRYFVNYTEDKNEPDEEDIIFIGSLFIRFLLTISFNSYQIIETHVRVKEVSLVSEESVGSGIYIAGSLFNHSCFPSAMIFFYGNVGVFRASRFIPSGTQVCVCYTEHYSIEPDRAIRRRNLHKAYSFICKCEACLSKCRISFSDWKTSLSAYKVPKLKIKSKRVSRNDNESTESLELELKLLITKFSFITLSLSSPSFDITNCLDLTLEMIEFFDRFVVVPDPMCIQVTTIFQEIFHQKGSCYFVNK
;
A
#
# COMPACT_ATOMS: atom_id res chain seq x y z
N GLY A 1 -2.27 8.88 -13.52
CA GLY A 1 -1.56 7.59 -13.73
C GLY A 1 -0.04 7.69 -13.66
N GLU A 2 0.53 8.90 -13.58
CA GLU A 2 1.98 9.13 -13.46
C GLU A 2 2.56 8.43 -12.23
N VAL A 3 3.81 7.97 -12.33
CA VAL A 3 4.54 7.36 -11.21
C VAL A 3 5.04 8.47 -10.29
N ILE A 4 4.61 8.44 -9.04
CA ILE A 4 5.01 9.39 -7.99
C ILE A 4 6.25 8.84 -7.26
N ALA A 5 6.22 7.56 -6.90
CA ALA A 5 7.31 6.89 -6.20
C ALA A 5 7.34 5.39 -6.51
N VAL A 6 8.53 4.81 -6.44
CA VAL A 6 8.75 3.35 -6.50
C VAL A 6 9.64 3.00 -5.32
N GLU A 7 9.17 2.07 -4.49
CA GLU A 7 9.85 1.70 -3.26
C GLU A 7 9.80 0.19 -3.05
N THR A 8 10.94 -0.43 -2.77
CA THR A 8 10.97 -1.81 -2.29
C THR A 8 10.76 -1.80 -0.77
N ALA A 9 9.92 -2.70 -0.25
CA ALA A 9 9.68 -2.79 1.18
C ALA A 9 11.00 -2.92 1.97
N TYR A 10 11.17 -2.09 3.01
CA TYR A 10 12.33 -2.16 3.90
C TYR A 10 12.41 -3.55 4.58
N ALA A 11 11.24 -4.00 5.06
CA ALA A 11 10.97 -5.34 5.54
C ALA A 11 9.58 -5.76 5.06
N SER A 12 9.45 -7.03 4.65
CA SER A 12 8.19 -7.64 4.24
C SER A 12 8.14 -9.08 4.69
N CYS A 13 6.93 -9.66 4.77
CA CYS A 13 6.72 -11.08 4.99
C CYS A 13 5.53 -11.59 4.19
N VAL A 14 5.59 -12.88 3.85
CA VAL A 14 4.47 -13.61 3.23
C VAL A 14 3.39 -13.86 4.27
N ASP A 15 2.13 -13.83 3.86
CA ASP A 15 0.97 -14.03 4.75
C ASP A 15 1.05 -15.44 5.40
N PRO A 16 1.14 -15.52 6.75
CA PRO A 16 1.28 -16.80 7.44
C PRO A 16 -0.04 -17.59 7.55
N GLU A 17 -1.19 -16.97 7.25
CA GLU A 17 -2.51 -17.61 7.46
C GLU A 17 -2.97 -18.48 6.30
N GLU A 18 -2.42 -18.27 5.11
CA GLU A 18 -2.77 -19.05 3.92
C GLU A 18 -1.94 -20.37 3.87
N PRO A 19 -2.58 -21.55 3.76
CA PRO A 19 -1.92 -22.86 3.93
C PRO A 19 -0.70 -23.08 3.04
N ASN A 20 -0.66 -22.46 1.86
CA ASN A 20 0.40 -22.66 0.87
C ASN A 20 1.24 -21.40 0.59
N SER A 21 0.87 -20.24 1.13
CA SER A 21 1.49 -18.96 0.77
C SER A 21 3.03 -18.94 0.96
N PRO A 22 3.61 -19.45 2.07
CA PRO A 22 5.08 -19.49 2.24
C PRO A 22 5.84 -20.38 1.24
N LEU A 23 5.14 -21.25 0.51
CA LEU A 23 5.70 -22.14 -0.51
C LEU A 23 5.34 -21.72 -1.94
N ASP A 24 4.33 -20.87 -2.10
CA ASP A 24 3.90 -20.32 -3.39
C ASP A 24 4.63 -19.00 -3.73
N PHE A 25 5.08 -18.26 -2.72
CA PHE A 25 5.72 -16.96 -2.88
C PHE A 25 7.16 -16.95 -2.36
N CYS A 26 8.01 -16.18 -3.04
CA CYS A 26 9.38 -15.97 -2.63
C CYS A 26 9.42 -15.27 -1.27
N THR A 27 10.16 -15.84 -0.33
CA THR A 27 10.28 -15.31 1.03
C THR A 27 11.01 -13.97 1.11
N PHE A 28 11.78 -13.61 0.07
CA PHE A 28 12.52 -12.36 -0.03
C PHE A 28 11.74 -11.28 -0.79
N CYS A 29 11.34 -11.54 -2.05
CA CYS A 29 10.71 -10.53 -2.91
C CYS A 29 9.19 -10.67 -3.06
N LEU A 30 8.58 -11.68 -2.44
CA LEU A 30 7.13 -11.95 -2.49
C LEU A 30 6.56 -12.20 -3.90
N ALA A 31 7.42 -12.35 -4.93
CA ALA A 31 6.97 -12.80 -6.25
C ALA A 31 6.59 -14.29 -6.22
N ARG A 32 5.61 -14.69 -7.04
CA ARG A 32 5.23 -16.11 -7.19
C ARG A 32 6.42 -16.96 -7.66
N CYS A 33 6.57 -18.13 -7.06
CA CYS A 33 7.60 -19.10 -7.40
C CYS A 33 7.04 -20.18 -8.33
N ALA A 34 7.30 -20.08 -9.64
CA ALA A 34 6.96 -21.16 -10.57
C ALA A 34 7.86 -22.40 -10.39
N ALA A 35 9.12 -22.19 -10.01
CA ALA A 35 10.11 -23.21 -9.72
C ALA A 35 10.86 -22.86 -8.42
N PRO A 36 10.27 -23.13 -7.24
CA PRO A 36 10.81 -22.69 -5.97
C PRO A 36 12.14 -23.37 -5.62
N LEU A 37 13.11 -22.57 -5.18
CA LEU A 37 14.32 -23.05 -4.51
C LEU A 37 14.07 -23.09 -3.00
N PRO A 38 14.22 -24.25 -2.33
CA PRO A 38 14.05 -24.31 -0.89
C PRO A 38 15.19 -23.60 -0.15
N CYS A 39 14.93 -23.24 1.10
CA CYS A 39 15.97 -22.88 2.05
C CYS A 39 17.00 -24.03 2.18
N PRO A 40 18.31 -23.73 2.32
CA PRO A 40 19.35 -24.77 2.46
C PRO A 40 19.25 -25.58 3.76
N GLU A 41 18.56 -25.07 4.79
CA GLU A 41 18.50 -25.68 6.11
C GLU A 41 17.09 -26.05 6.60
N CYS A 42 16.03 -25.62 5.90
CA CYS A 42 14.66 -26.02 6.24
C CYS A 42 13.75 -26.11 5.02
N THR A 43 12.59 -26.73 5.20
CA THR A 43 11.56 -26.90 4.15
C THR A 43 10.38 -25.94 4.31
N ASN A 44 10.50 -24.92 5.16
CA ASN A 44 9.36 -24.06 5.52
C ASN A 44 9.17 -22.85 4.61
N VAL A 45 10.17 -22.52 3.80
CA VAL A 45 10.20 -21.33 2.96
C VAL A 45 10.84 -21.62 1.61
N VAL A 46 10.48 -20.82 0.61
CA VAL A 46 11.05 -20.91 -0.75
C VAL A 46 11.53 -19.55 -1.28
N PHE A 47 12.34 -19.62 -2.34
CA PHE A 47 12.87 -18.47 -3.06
C PHE A 47 12.71 -18.66 -4.58
N CYS A 48 12.52 -17.58 -5.33
CA CYS A 48 12.30 -17.67 -6.78
C CYS A 48 13.59 -17.89 -7.59
N ASN A 49 14.76 -17.55 -7.03
CA ASN A 49 16.07 -17.73 -7.65
C ASN A 49 17.20 -17.68 -6.60
N GLU A 50 18.44 -17.96 -7.03
CA GLU A 50 19.61 -18.07 -6.15
C GLU A 50 19.97 -16.74 -5.47
N GLU A 51 19.76 -15.62 -6.16
CA GLU A 51 20.00 -14.29 -5.62
C GLU A 51 19.04 -13.99 -4.46
N CYS A 52 17.74 -14.22 -4.65
CA CYS A 52 16.75 -14.08 -3.60
C CYS A 52 16.99 -15.04 -2.44
N ARG A 53 17.43 -16.28 -2.72
CA ARG A 53 17.82 -17.25 -1.68
C ARG A 53 18.98 -16.73 -0.84
N SER A 54 20.05 -16.31 -1.49
CA SER A 54 21.25 -15.79 -0.83
C SER A 54 20.97 -14.52 -0.02
N ASN A 55 20.23 -13.56 -0.62
CA ASN A 55 19.90 -12.30 0.03
C ASN A 55 18.91 -12.50 1.19
N GLY A 56 17.84 -13.27 1.00
CA GLY A 56 16.86 -13.55 2.04
C GLY A 56 17.45 -14.37 3.19
N TRP A 57 18.31 -15.34 2.88
CA TRP A 57 19.07 -16.10 3.88
C TRP A 57 19.91 -15.18 4.76
N ARG A 58 20.83 -14.43 4.15
CA ARG A 58 21.78 -13.58 4.89
C ARG A 58 21.09 -12.44 5.64
N LYS A 59 20.08 -11.79 5.04
CA LYS A 59 19.46 -10.58 5.60
C LYS A 59 18.62 -10.91 6.84
N PHE A 60 17.86 -12.00 6.84
CA PHE A 60 16.97 -12.31 7.97
C PHE A 60 16.72 -13.80 8.19
N HIS A 61 16.59 -14.61 7.13
CA HIS A 61 16.08 -15.97 7.30
C HIS A 61 17.09 -16.87 8.03
N MET A 62 18.39 -16.63 7.92
CA MET A 62 19.40 -17.37 8.70
C MET A 62 19.08 -17.31 10.20
N LYS A 63 18.75 -16.13 10.74
CA LYS A 63 18.40 -15.95 12.16
C LYS A 63 16.97 -16.41 12.47
N GLU A 64 16.07 -16.34 11.50
CA GLU A 64 14.67 -16.74 11.62
C GLU A 64 14.46 -18.28 11.52
N CYS A 65 15.31 -18.98 10.76
CA CYS A 65 15.11 -20.35 10.29
C CYS A 65 14.83 -21.36 11.41
N PRO A 66 15.58 -21.40 12.53
CA PRO A 66 15.33 -22.36 13.60
C PRO A 66 13.98 -22.18 14.30
N VAL A 67 13.40 -20.98 14.23
CA VAL A 67 12.16 -20.60 14.92
C VAL A 67 11.01 -20.26 13.98
N TYR A 68 11.22 -20.38 12.66
CA TYR A 68 10.21 -20.10 11.65
C TYR A 68 8.93 -20.96 11.80
N PRO A 69 9.02 -22.27 12.11
CA PRO A 69 7.82 -23.08 12.36
C PRO A 69 6.93 -22.51 13.49
N GLN A 70 7.54 -21.98 14.55
CA GLN A 70 6.86 -21.36 15.68
C GLN A 70 6.24 -20.02 15.29
N LEU A 71 6.99 -19.16 14.57
CA LEU A 71 6.49 -17.90 14.03
C LEU A 71 5.24 -18.11 13.17
N ARG A 72 5.26 -19.13 12.30
CA ARG A 72 4.14 -19.52 11.44
C ARG A 72 2.96 -20.07 12.26
N LYS A 73 3.21 -20.99 13.19
CA LYS A 73 2.16 -21.61 14.02
C LYS A 73 1.44 -20.59 14.90
N LEU A 74 2.15 -19.57 15.37
CA LEU A 74 1.58 -18.47 16.16
C LEU A 74 0.84 -17.43 15.30
N LYS A 75 0.88 -17.57 13.96
CA LYS A 75 0.25 -16.64 13.01
C LYS A 75 0.64 -15.19 13.27
N PHE A 76 1.91 -14.94 13.56
CA PHE A 76 2.37 -13.58 13.74
C PHE A 76 2.36 -12.86 12.40
N ARG A 77 1.40 -11.96 12.23
CA ARG A 77 1.27 -11.08 11.04
C ARG A 77 2.29 -9.93 11.01
N ASN A 78 3.17 -9.84 12.01
CA ASN A 78 4.11 -8.72 12.19
C ASN A 78 5.57 -9.22 12.20
N ILE A 79 5.87 -10.29 11.45
CA ILE A 79 7.22 -10.89 11.34
C ILE A 79 8.25 -9.87 10.85
N GLU A 80 7.82 -8.81 10.16
CA GLU A 80 8.66 -7.68 9.79
C GLU A 80 9.39 -7.09 11.00
N ALA A 81 8.79 -7.08 12.20
CA ALA A 81 9.46 -6.60 13.42
C ALA A 81 10.70 -7.45 13.73
N TYR A 82 10.55 -8.77 13.61
CA TYR A 82 11.64 -9.72 13.79
C TYR A 82 12.71 -9.52 12.72
N ARG A 83 12.31 -9.32 11.46
CA ARG A 83 13.24 -9.11 10.34
C ARG A 83 14.00 -7.78 10.43
N ILE A 84 13.35 -6.71 10.92
CA ILE A 84 14.00 -5.42 11.18
C ILE A 84 15.09 -5.58 12.23
N ILE A 85 14.79 -6.23 13.35
CA ILE A 85 15.77 -6.43 14.43
C ILE A 85 16.87 -7.40 13.98
N ALA A 86 16.51 -8.55 13.39
CA ALA A 86 17.46 -9.56 12.90
C ALA A 86 18.38 -9.06 11.78
N GLY A 87 18.01 -7.98 11.08
CA GLY A 87 18.80 -7.35 10.03
C GLY A 87 20.06 -6.64 10.53
N GLN A 88 20.21 -6.45 11.85
CA GLN A 88 21.37 -5.83 12.49
C GLN A 88 21.81 -6.64 13.71
N SER A 89 23.03 -6.40 14.20
CA SER A 89 23.54 -6.96 15.44
C SER A 89 23.04 -6.20 16.67
N LEU A 90 23.10 -6.82 17.84
CA LEU A 90 22.79 -6.18 19.12
C LEU A 90 23.62 -4.90 19.35
N ASP A 91 24.91 -4.95 19.03
CA ASP A 91 25.83 -3.81 19.18
C ASP A 91 25.49 -2.66 18.24
N GLU A 92 25.10 -2.97 16.99
CA GLU A 92 24.63 -1.96 16.03
C GLU A 92 23.38 -1.24 16.54
N HIS A 93 22.41 -1.99 17.07
CA HIS A 93 21.21 -1.40 17.70
C HIS A 93 21.56 -0.53 18.90
N ARG A 94 22.44 -1.00 19.81
CA ARG A 94 22.86 -0.24 20.99
C ARG A 94 23.59 1.04 20.60
N ALA A 95 24.51 0.96 19.63
CA ALA A 95 25.23 2.11 19.11
C ALA A 95 24.27 3.13 18.49
N PHE A 96 23.29 2.66 17.70
CA PHE A 96 22.26 3.51 17.10
C PHE A 96 21.41 4.22 18.16
N VAL A 97 20.83 3.48 19.11
CA VAL A 97 19.96 4.05 20.15
C VAL A 97 20.76 5.02 21.03
N THR A 98 22.00 4.70 21.37
CA THR A 98 22.87 5.59 22.15
C THR A 98 23.16 6.89 21.41
N LYS A 99 23.47 6.81 20.11
CA LYS A 99 23.71 7.98 19.26
C LYS A 99 22.51 8.90 19.21
N PHE A 100 21.31 8.35 19.12
CA PHE A 100 20.09 9.13 18.86
C PHE A 100 19.16 9.30 20.07
N LYS A 101 19.57 8.86 21.27
CA LYS A 101 18.83 9.06 22.53
C LYS A 101 18.52 10.53 22.84
N LYS A 102 19.32 11.46 22.32
CA LYS A 102 19.14 12.91 22.51
C LYS A 102 18.19 13.55 21.50
N ASP A 103 17.92 12.86 20.38
CA ASP A 103 17.15 13.40 19.26
C ASP A 103 15.64 13.22 19.45
N GLU A 104 15.17 12.45 20.44
CA GLU A 104 13.73 12.18 20.69
C GLU A 104 12.84 13.43 20.92
N LYS A 105 13.45 14.61 21.10
CA LYS A 105 12.74 15.89 21.20
C LYS A 105 12.44 16.55 19.85
N ILE A 106 13.07 16.07 18.78
CA ILE A 106 12.87 16.52 17.39
C ILE A 106 11.63 15.82 16.84
N SER A 107 10.91 16.44 15.89
CA SER A 107 9.73 15.79 15.31
C SER A 107 10.14 14.52 14.53
N PRO A 108 9.28 13.48 14.48
CA PRO A 108 9.57 12.25 13.71
C PRO A 108 9.95 12.52 12.25
N LEU A 109 9.31 13.51 11.61
CA LEU A 109 9.59 13.87 10.22
C LEU A 109 11.01 14.45 10.06
N GLU A 110 11.41 15.39 10.91
CA GLU A 110 12.77 15.96 10.93
C GLU A 110 13.83 14.90 11.26
N GLN A 111 13.46 13.82 11.93
CA GLN A 111 14.38 12.70 12.19
C GLN A 111 14.53 11.77 10.98
N ILE A 112 13.49 11.62 10.17
CA ILE A 112 13.48 10.78 8.96
C ILE A 112 14.18 11.49 7.79
N LEU A 113 13.98 12.80 7.68
CA LEU A 113 14.62 13.62 6.64
C LEU A 113 16.09 13.88 7.00
N CYS A 114 16.99 13.76 6.02
CA CYS A 114 18.39 14.15 6.18
C CYS A 114 18.56 15.68 5.97
N GLU A 115 19.81 16.17 6.04
CA GLU A 115 20.15 17.61 6.00
C GLU A 115 19.58 18.37 4.78
N ASP A 116 19.27 17.67 3.68
CA ASP A 116 18.73 18.23 2.43
C ASP A 116 17.22 17.99 2.22
N GLU A 117 16.46 17.69 3.28
CA GLU A 117 15.04 17.27 3.20
C GLU A 117 14.81 15.98 2.39
N ILE A 118 15.85 15.16 2.22
CA ILE A 118 15.76 13.87 1.50
C ILE A 118 15.49 12.75 2.51
N CYS A 119 14.47 11.94 2.25
CA CYS A 119 14.21 10.72 3.00
C CYS A 119 15.06 9.58 2.44
N ASP A 120 16.02 9.06 3.22
CA ASP A 120 16.64 7.76 2.92
C ASP A 120 15.69 6.65 3.38
N SER A 121 14.82 6.23 2.47
CA SER A 121 13.78 5.24 2.71
C SER A 121 14.30 3.81 2.92
N TYR A 122 15.62 3.61 2.89
CA TYR A 122 16.27 2.32 3.13
C TYR A 122 17.15 2.33 4.39
N SER A 123 17.22 3.45 5.11
CA SER A 123 18.01 3.55 6.33
C SER A 123 17.27 2.99 7.56
N TYR A 124 18.04 2.39 8.48
CA TYR A 124 17.52 2.00 9.78
C TYR A 124 16.99 3.20 10.59
N ARG A 125 17.60 4.38 10.39
CA ARG A 125 17.16 5.62 11.03
C ARG A 125 15.71 5.93 10.69
N SER A 126 15.37 5.86 9.41
CA SER A 126 14.04 6.22 8.94
C SER A 126 12.97 5.28 9.50
N VAL A 127 13.19 3.96 9.49
CA VAL A 127 12.21 3.00 10.03
C VAL A 127 12.10 3.12 11.55
N TYR A 128 13.20 3.41 12.24
CA TYR A 128 13.20 3.59 13.68
C TYR A 128 12.30 4.77 14.08
N PHE A 129 12.34 5.87 13.33
CA PHE A 129 11.63 7.10 13.68
C PHE A 129 10.21 7.24 13.11
N LEU A 130 9.71 6.25 12.36
CA LEU A 130 8.30 6.23 11.96
C LEU A 130 7.35 6.28 13.18
N GLU A 131 6.21 6.95 12.98
CA GLU A 131 5.17 7.12 14.00
C GLU A 131 4.72 5.75 14.53
N ASN A 132 4.64 5.62 15.85
CA ASN A 132 4.24 4.37 16.49
C ASN A 132 2.94 4.52 17.31
N ASN A 133 2.39 5.73 17.38
CA ASN A 133 1.16 6.08 18.09
C ASN A 133 1.07 5.50 19.51
N ILE A 134 2.21 5.31 20.18
CA ILE A 134 2.25 4.69 21.52
C ILE A 134 1.39 5.46 22.53
N LYS A 135 1.36 6.80 22.42
CA LYS A 135 0.56 7.68 23.29
C LYS A 135 -0.95 7.56 23.06
N SER A 136 -1.34 7.12 21.86
CA SER A 136 -2.75 6.95 21.46
C SER A 136 -3.21 5.50 21.55
N THR A 137 -2.30 4.57 21.87
CA THR A 137 -2.60 3.13 21.99
C THR A 137 -3.24 2.87 23.35
N ASP A 138 -4.39 2.18 23.35
CA ASP A 138 -5.08 1.84 24.58
C ASP A 138 -4.35 0.75 25.39
N ILE A 139 -4.73 0.59 26.66
CA ILE A 139 -4.06 -0.37 27.55
C ILE A 139 -4.15 -1.82 27.04
N LYS A 140 -5.24 -2.18 26.36
CA LYS A 140 -5.43 -3.51 25.79
C LYS A 140 -4.46 -3.75 24.63
N GLY A 141 -4.31 -2.78 23.73
CA GLY A 141 -3.35 -2.79 22.64
C GLY A 141 -1.92 -2.88 23.15
N LEU A 142 -1.57 -2.10 24.18
CA LEU A 142 -0.24 -2.15 24.80
C LEU A 142 0.05 -3.51 25.44
N ILE A 143 -0.89 -4.10 26.19
CA ILE A 143 -0.73 -5.44 26.76
C ILE A 143 -0.52 -6.49 25.65
N ALA A 144 -1.35 -6.46 24.61
CA ALA A 144 -1.21 -7.38 23.48
C ALA A 144 0.14 -7.20 22.77
N CYS A 145 0.61 -5.96 22.61
CA CYS A 145 1.92 -5.66 22.07
C CYS A 145 3.05 -6.21 22.94
N SER A 146 2.99 -6.00 24.25
CA SER A 146 4.00 -6.49 25.20
C SER A 146 4.09 -8.01 25.22
N ILE A 147 2.95 -8.72 25.16
CA ILE A 147 2.92 -10.18 25.08
C ILE A 147 3.60 -10.66 23.79
N ARG A 148 3.28 -10.04 22.64
CA ARG A 148 3.94 -10.38 21.37
C ARG A 148 5.44 -10.09 21.41
N ALA A 149 5.84 -8.94 21.95
CA ALA A 149 7.24 -8.57 22.10
C ALA A 149 8.01 -9.57 22.98
N PHE A 150 7.42 -9.99 24.11
CA PHE A 150 7.99 -11.02 24.95
C PHE A 150 8.19 -12.33 24.19
N VAL A 151 7.16 -12.83 23.50
CA VAL A 151 7.26 -14.08 22.72
C VAL A 151 8.30 -13.96 21.61
N MET A 152 8.35 -12.85 20.88
CA MET A 152 9.34 -12.63 19.83
C MET A 152 10.77 -12.56 20.39
N THR A 153 10.95 -11.95 21.56
CA THR A 153 12.24 -11.94 22.26
C THR A 153 12.66 -13.36 22.62
N GLN A 154 11.75 -14.16 23.18
CA GLN A 154 12.04 -15.57 23.51
C GLN A 154 12.38 -16.40 22.26
N LEU A 155 11.68 -16.19 21.14
CA LEU A 155 12.01 -16.85 19.87
C LEU A 155 13.37 -16.38 19.32
N MET A 156 13.73 -15.11 19.51
CA MET A 156 15.04 -14.59 19.11
C MET A 156 16.17 -15.21 19.94
N ILE A 157 15.96 -15.43 21.24
CA ILE A 157 16.89 -16.19 22.11
C ILE A 157 16.98 -17.64 21.62
N GLN A 158 15.84 -18.31 21.44
CA GLN A 158 15.78 -19.72 21.01
C GLN A 158 16.35 -19.98 19.61
N SER A 159 16.40 -18.95 18.76
CA SER A 159 17.07 -19.05 17.46
C SER A 159 18.53 -19.47 17.58
N ASN A 160 19.19 -19.14 18.70
CA ASN A 160 20.62 -19.35 18.92
C ASN A 160 21.51 -18.79 17.78
N ARG A 161 21.03 -17.75 17.08
CA ARG A 161 21.69 -17.14 15.91
C ARG A 161 21.72 -15.61 15.93
N TYR A 162 21.04 -15.00 16.89
CA TYR A 162 21.01 -13.55 17.04
C TYR A 162 21.98 -13.06 18.11
N PHE A 163 21.92 -13.66 19.30
CA PHE A 163 22.85 -13.38 20.40
C PHE A 163 24.13 -14.19 20.19
N VAL A 164 25.06 -13.56 19.48
CA VAL A 164 26.38 -14.10 19.18
C VAL A 164 27.44 -13.06 19.54
N ASN A 165 28.64 -13.52 19.87
CA ASN A 165 29.78 -12.63 20.11
C ASN A 165 30.44 -12.21 18.77
N TYR A 166 31.51 -11.42 18.83
CA TYR A 166 32.25 -10.97 17.64
C TYR A 166 32.84 -12.11 16.79
N THR A 167 33.11 -13.28 17.40
CA THR A 167 33.58 -14.47 16.69
C THR A 167 32.44 -15.37 16.18
N GLU A 168 31.19 -14.87 16.24
CA GLU A 168 29.96 -15.59 15.88
C GLU A 168 29.65 -16.83 16.76
N ASP A 169 30.35 -16.97 17.89
CA ASP A 169 30.01 -17.98 18.89
C ASP A 169 28.77 -17.55 19.67
N LYS A 170 27.98 -18.54 20.10
CA LYS A 170 26.77 -18.31 20.89
C LYS A 170 27.10 -17.55 22.17
N ASN A 171 26.35 -16.48 22.42
CA ASN A 171 26.39 -15.73 23.66
C ASN A 171 25.02 -15.77 24.33
N GLU A 172 24.94 -16.17 25.59
CA GLU A 172 23.68 -16.09 26.32
C GLU A 172 23.40 -14.63 26.68
N PRO A 173 22.23 -14.08 26.31
CA PRO A 173 21.89 -12.70 26.64
C PRO A 173 21.61 -12.54 28.12
N ASP A 174 22.07 -11.43 28.69
CA ASP A 174 21.74 -11.05 30.06
C ASP A 174 20.35 -10.37 30.16
N GLU A 175 19.96 -9.98 31.38
CA GLU A 175 18.68 -9.31 31.61
C GLU A 175 18.57 -7.97 30.86
N GLU A 176 19.67 -7.22 30.74
CA GLU A 176 19.68 -5.94 30.04
C GLU A 176 19.52 -6.12 28.52
N ASP A 177 20.15 -7.15 27.94
CA ASP A 177 19.98 -7.54 26.54
C ASP A 177 18.53 -7.90 26.23
N ILE A 178 17.90 -8.69 27.10
CA ILE A 178 16.51 -9.13 26.95
C ILE A 178 15.57 -7.92 27.03
N ILE A 179 15.77 -7.03 28.01
CA ILE A 179 14.96 -5.81 28.16
C ILE A 179 15.14 -4.90 26.95
N PHE A 180 16.37 -4.73 26.47
CA PHE A 180 16.68 -3.87 25.33
C PHE A 180 16.00 -4.36 24.05
N ILE A 181 16.19 -5.64 23.70
CA ILE A 181 15.56 -6.24 22.51
C ILE A 181 14.03 -6.28 22.65
N GLY A 182 13.50 -6.61 23.83
CA GLY A 182 12.07 -6.57 24.10
C GLY A 182 11.47 -5.17 23.89
N SER A 183 12.21 -4.12 24.28
CA SER A 183 11.80 -2.73 24.07
C SER A 183 11.80 -2.35 22.58
N LEU A 184 12.79 -2.82 21.80
CA LEU A 184 12.80 -2.65 20.35
C LEU A 184 11.63 -3.37 19.69
N PHE A 185 11.29 -4.58 20.15
CA PHE A 185 10.11 -5.30 19.63
C PHE A 185 8.83 -4.52 19.89
N ILE A 186 8.62 -3.97 21.10
CA ILE A 186 7.45 -3.12 21.37
C ILE A 186 7.41 -1.94 20.40
N ARG A 187 8.54 -1.25 20.21
CA ARG A 187 8.63 -0.13 19.27
C ARG A 187 8.22 -0.55 17.86
N PHE A 188 8.87 -1.56 17.29
CA PHE A 188 8.63 -1.94 15.89
C PHE A 188 7.28 -2.60 15.68
N LEU A 189 6.75 -3.35 16.65
CA LEU A 189 5.39 -3.90 16.57
C LEU A 189 4.34 -2.79 16.50
N LEU A 190 4.52 -1.72 17.28
CA LEU A 190 3.67 -0.54 17.19
C LEU A 190 3.88 0.17 15.86
N THR A 191 5.11 0.46 15.46
CA THR A 191 5.42 1.07 14.15
C THR A 191 4.76 0.32 12.99
N ILE A 192 4.90 -1.01 12.92
CA ILE A 192 4.30 -1.85 11.88
C ILE A 192 2.78 -1.75 11.88
N SER A 193 2.14 -1.66 13.05
CA SER A 193 0.68 -1.58 13.17
C SER A 193 0.09 -0.31 12.53
N PHE A 194 0.90 0.74 12.33
CA PHE A 194 0.46 2.02 11.75
C PHE A 194 1.08 2.35 10.40
N ASN A 195 2.13 1.63 9.98
CA ASN A 195 2.93 1.98 8.80
C ASN A 195 3.05 0.85 7.77
N SER A 196 2.61 -0.38 8.11
CA SER A 196 2.65 -1.49 7.17
C SER A 196 1.52 -1.43 6.16
N TYR A 197 1.83 -1.85 4.95
CA TYR A 197 0.89 -2.03 3.87
C TYR A 197 0.63 -3.51 3.66
N GLN A 198 -0.64 -3.87 3.46
CA GLN A 198 -1.00 -5.18 2.96
C GLN A 198 -0.60 -5.28 1.50
N ILE A 199 0.21 -6.28 1.16
CA ILE A 199 0.65 -6.57 -0.20
C ILE A 199 -0.37 -7.52 -0.81
N ILE A 200 -1.02 -7.07 -1.87
CA ILE A 200 -2.06 -7.80 -2.58
C ILE A 200 -1.64 -8.11 -4.02
N GLU A 201 -2.12 -9.24 -4.53
CA GLU A 201 -2.04 -9.59 -5.94
C GLU A 201 -3.44 -9.57 -6.57
N THR A 202 -3.55 -8.96 -7.74
CA THR A 202 -4.81 -8.90 -8.49
C THR A 202 -4.93 -10.10 -9.41
N HIS A 203 -5.97 -10.90 -9.22
CA HIS A 203 -6.29 -12.05 -10.05
C HIS A 203 -7.36 -11.65 -11.07
N VAL A 204 -7.08 -11.93 -12.34
CA VAL A 204 -8.00 -11.62 -13.45
C VAL A 204 -8.46 -12.94 -14.07
N ARG A 205 -9.78 -13.16 -14.08
CA ARG A 205 -10.39 -14.32 -14.74
C ARG A 205 -10.67 -14.00 -16.21
N VAL A 206 -9.83 -14.54 -17.11
CA VAL A 206 -9.83 -14.18 -18.55
C VAL A 206 -11.15 -14.47 -19.26
N LYS A 207 -11.91 -15.51 -18.86
CA LYS A 207 -13.19 -15.87 -19.49
C LYS A 207 -14.38 -15.03 -19.01
N GLU A 208 -14.22 -14.33 -17.89
CA GLU A 208 -15.23 -13.48 -17.26
C GLU A 208 -14.51 -12.22 -16.78
N VAL A 209 -14.08 -11.37 -17.73
CA VAL A 209 -13.28 -10.14 -17.50
C VAL A 209 -13.89 -9.22 -16.42
N SER A 210 -15.18 -9.42 -16.10
CA SER A 210 -15.90 -8.78 -15.00
C SER A 210 -15.57 -9.28 -13.58
N LEU A 211 -14.78 -10.35 -13.41
CA LEU A 211 -14.39 -10.88 -12.10
C LEU A 211 -12.89 -10.67 -11.84
N VAL A 212 -12.60 -9.54 -11.21
CA VAL A 212 -11.31 -9.24 -10.58
C VAL A 212 -11.40 -9.62 -9.11
N SER A 213 -10.42 -10.35 -8.58
CA SER A 213 -10.29 -10.62 -7.15
C SER A 213 -8.92 -10.23 -6.64
N GLU A 214 -8.84 -9.79 -5.40
CA GLU A 214 -7.57 -9.47 -4.73
C GLU A 214 -7.23 -10.59 -3.75
N GLU A 215 -5.99 -11.07 -3.79
CA GLU A 215 -5.46 -12.04 -2.85
C GLU A 215 -4.38 -11.39 -1.98
N SER A 216 -4.46 -11.62 -0.65
CA SER A 216 -3.41 -11.21 0.28
C SER A 216 -2.16 -12.07 0.05
N VAL A 217 -1.06 -11.45 -0.37
CA VAL A 217 0.24 -12.13 -0.49
C VAL A 217 1.02 -12.03 0.82
N GLY A 218 0.87 -10.91 1.52
CA GLY A 218 1.61 -10.64 2.74
C GLY A 218 1.53 -9.17 3.14
N SER A 219 2.58 -8.69 3.78
CA SER A 219 2.67 -7.31 4.25
C SER A 219 4.11 -6.79 4.15
N GLY A 220 4.25 -5.47 4.11
CA GLY A 220 5.55 -4.81 4.10
C GLY A 220 5.50 -3.37 4.55
N ILE A 221 6.63 -2.88 5.05
CA ILE A 221 6.80 -1.48 5.45
C ILE A 221 7.55 -0.71 4.36
N TYR A 222 6.94 0.38 3.91
CA TYR A 222 7.39 1.24 2.82
C TYR A 222 7.56 2.63 3.41
N ILE A 223 8.79 3.02 3.73
CA ILE A 223 9.09 4.20 4.54
C ILE A 223 8.60 5.47 3.86
N ALA A 224 8.91 5.66 2.57
CA ALA A 224 8.41 6.81 1.82
C ALA A 224 6.88 6.75 1.70
N GLY A 225 6.34 5.55 1.46
CA GLY A 225 4.91 5.30 1.50
C GLY A 225 4.24 5.69 2.82
N SER A 226 4.88 5.45 3.96
CA SER A 226 4.37 5.76 5.30
C SER A 226 4.31 7.26 5.59
N LEU A 227 4.96 8.11 4.78
CA LEU A 227 4.87 9.56 4.88
C LEU A 227 3.62 10.14 4.19
N PHE A 228 2.98 9.40 3.28
CA PHE A 228 1.75 9.84 2.63
C PHE A 228 0.57 9.76 3.58
N ASN A 229 -0.04 10.92 3.89
CA ASN A 229 -1.20 10.97 4.77
C ASN A 229 -2.47 10.38 4.12
N HIS A 230 -3.47 10.14 4.95
CA HIS A 230 -4.75 9.62 4.52
C HIS A 230 -5.67 10.66 3.86
N SER A 231 -6.36 10.25 2.80
CA SER A 231 -7.62 10.84 2.36
C SER A 231 -8.62 9.74 1.98
N CYS A 232 -9.92 9.94 2.29
CA CYS A 232 -10.97 9.03 1.79
C CYS A 232 -11.19 9.19 0.28
N PHE A 233 -10.69 10.28 -0.31
CA PHE A 233 -10.57 10.51 -1.74
C PHE A 233 -9.10 10.83 -2.05
N PRO A 234 -8.25 9.81 -2.22
CA PRO A 234 -6.81 9.96 -2.30
C PRO A 234 -6.36 10.54 -3.64
N SER A 235 -5.18 11.17 -3.64
CA SER A 235 -4.52 11.64 -4.87
C SER A 235 -3.54 10.62 -5.45
N ALA A 236 -3.19 9.60 -4.68
CA ALA A 236 -2.33 8.51 -5.11
C ALA A 236 -2.89 7.14 -4.68
N MET A 237 -2.55 6.12 -5.45
CA MET A 237 -2.79 4.71 -5.14
C MET A 237 -1.50 3.92 -5.24
N ILE A 238 -1.40 2.83 -4.49
CA ILE A 238 -0.25 1.93 -4.48
C ILE A 238 -0.58 0.64 -5.24
N PHE A 239 0.37 0.16 -6.02
CA PHE A 239 0.29 -1.11 -6.74
C PHE A 239 1.52 -1.96 -6.41
N PHE A 240 1.35 -3.26 -6.23
CA PHE A 240 2.42 -4.15 -5.82
C PHE A 240 2.96 -5.03 -6.96
N TYR A 241 4.27 -5.19 -6.97
CA TYR A 241 5.04 -6.06 -7.85
C TYR A 241 5.97 -6.90 -6.97
N GLY A 242 5.45 -8.01 -6.45
CA GLY A 242 6.07 -8.66 -5.29
C GLY A 242 6.09 -7.70 -4.09
N ASN A 243 7.27 -7.44 -3.52
CA ASN A 243 7.47 -6.48 -2.44
C ASN A 243 7.86 -5.07 -2.89
N VAL A 244 7.68 -4.75 -4.17
CA VAL A 244 7.87 -3.40 -4.71
C VAL A 244 6.52 -2.68 -4.80
N GLY A 245 6.39 -1.58 -4.07
CA GLY A 245 5.24 -0.67 -4.11
C GLY A 245 5.47 0.44 -5.12
N VAL A 246 4.54 0.58 -6.07
CA VAL A 246 4.54 1.62 -7.10
C VAL A 246 3.38 2.57 -6.81
N PHE A 247 3.70 3.78 -6.35
CA PHE A 247 2.72 4.82 -6.07
C PHE A 247 2.44 5.61 -7.33
N ARG A 248 1.17 5.72 -7.71
CA ARG A 248 0.74 6.42 -8.92
C ARG A 248 -0.33 7.45 -8.61
N ALA A 249 -0.27 8.58 -9.32
CA ALA A 249 -1.29 9.60 -9.25
C ALA A 249 -2.63 9.02 -9.71
N SER A 250 -3.65 9.08 -8.85
CA SER A 250 -5.02 8.67 -9.17
C SER A 250 -5.86 9.80 -9.77
N ARG A 251 -5.40 11.05 -9.66
CA ARG A 251 -5.98 12.30 -10.18
C ARG A 251 -4.89 13.37 -10.31
N PHE A 252 -5.20 14.49 -10.96
CA PHE A 252 -4.31 15.66 -10.98
C PHE A 252 -3.86 16.09 -9.57
N ILE A 253 -2.57 16.37 -9.42
CA ILE A 253 -1.94 16.82 -8.17
C ILE A 253 -1.30 18.19 -8.41
N PRO A 254 -1.95 19.31 -8.00
CA PRO A 254 -1.37 20.62 -8.15
C PRO A 254 -0.05 20.74 -7.37
N SER A 255 0.92 21.46 -7.93
CA SER A 255 2.18 21.77 -7.22
C SER A 255 1.90 22.45 -5.89
N GLY A 256 2.64 22.06 -4.84
CA GLY A 256 2.47 22.55 -3.48
C GLY A 256 1.33 21.91 -2.68
N THR A 257 0.60 20.95 -3.27
CA THR A 257 -0.43 20.19 -2.54
C THR A 257 0.10 18.87 -2.01
N GLN A 258 -0.55 18.36 -0.95
CA GLN A 258 -0.15 17.11 -0.32
C GLN A 258 -0.57 15.90 -1.16
N VAL A 259 0.34 14.93 -1.29
CA VAL A 259 0.02 13.60 -1.81
C VAL A 259 -0.60 12.77 -0.69
N CYS A 260 -1.78 12.21 -0.94
CA CYS A 260 -2.50 11.36 0.02
C CYS A 260 -2.86 10.00 -0.60
N VAL A 261 -2.76 8.95 0.22
CA VAL A 261 -3.25 7.60 -0.09
C VAL A 261 -4.49 7.27 0.75
N CYS A 262 -5.15 6.14 0.49
CA CYS A 262 -6.24 5.66 1.33
C CYS A 262 -5.74 4.55 2.27
N TYR A 263 -6.00 4.67 3.56
CA TYR A 263 -5.54 3.71 4.59
C TYR A 263 -6.58 2.65 4.92
N THR A 264 -7.81 2.90 4.52
CA THR A 264 -9.01 2.10 4.84
C THR A 264 -9.81 2.01 3.55
N GLU A 265 -11.13 2.16 3.61
CA GLU A 265 -11.98 2.13 2.42
C GLU A 265 -12.05 3.49 1.72
N HIS A 266 -11.94 3.45 0.39
CA HIS A 266 -12.24 4.59 -0.47
C HIS A 266 -13.69 5.03 -0.27
N TYR A 267 -13.98 6.33 -0.36
CA TYR A 267 -15.32 6.86 -0.06
C TYR A 267 -16.43 6.34 -1.00
N SER A 268 -16.08 5.90 -2.21
CA SER A 268 -17.02 5.29 -3.16
C SER A 268 -17.42 3.86 -2.76
N ILE A 269 -16.56 3.16 -2.02
CA ILE A 269 -16.80 1.80 -1.51
C ILE A 269 -17.63 1.88 -0.22
N GLU A 270 -17.21 2.73 0.71
CA GLU A 270 -17.95 3.00 1.95
C GLU A 270 -18.41 4.47 1.98
N PRO A 271 -19.64 4.78 1.51
CA PRO A 271 -20.13 6.15 1.43
C PRO A 271 -20.49 6.75 2.80
N ASP A 272 -20.70 5.94 3.84
CA ASP A 272 -21.00 6.46 5.18
C ASP A 272 -19.75 7.04 5.86
N ARG A 273 -19.72 8.37 5.96
CA ARG A 273 -18.68 9.14 6.65
C ARG A 273 -18.45 8.67 8.10
N ALA A 274 -19.50 8.34 8.84
CA ALA A 274 -19.39 7.92 10.22
C ALA A 274 -18.70 6.55 10.32
N ILE A 275 -18.97 5.64 9.38
CA ILE A 275 -18.28 4.34 9.30
C ILE A 275 -16.81 4.55 8.96
N ARG A 276 -16.49 5.30 7.88
CA ARG A 276 -15.09 5.59 7.50
C ARG A 276 -14.29 6.22 8.65
N ARG A 277 -14.85 7.24 9.32
CA ARG A 277 -14.19 7.89 10.46
C ARG A 277 -14.02 6.95 11.65
N ARG A 278 -14.99 6.08 11.92
CA ARG A 278 -14.89 5.09 13.00
C ARG A 278 -13.77 4.09 12.71
N ASN A 279 -13.72 3.53 11.50
CA ASN A 279 -12.71 2.55 11.10
C ASN A 279 -11.31 3.17 11.15
N LEU A 280 -11.14 4.35 10.54
CA LEU A 280 -9.88 5.06 10.52
C LEU A 280 -9.41 5.47 11.92
N HIS A 281 -10.31 5.98 12.77
CA HIS A 281 -9.96 6.33 14.15
C HIS A 281 -9.57 5.09 14.96
N LYS A 282 -10.25 3.96 14.75
CA LYS A 282 -9.92 2.71 15.42
C LYS A 282 -8.53 2.19 15.01
N ALA A 283 -8.17 2.33 13.73
CA ALA A 283 -6.92 1.80 13.20
C ALA A 283 -5.72 2.77 13.33
N TYR A 284 -5.95 4.08 13.27
CA TYR A 284 -4.88 5.10 13.17
C TYR A 284 -5.03 6.27 14.15
N SER A 285 -6.02 6.25 15.04
CA SER A 285 -6.17 7.22 16.13
C SER A 285 -6.32 8.70 15.72
N PHE A 286 -6.84 8.98 14.53
CA PHE A 286 -7.19 10.34 14.11
C PHE A 286 -8.56 10.41 13.40
N ILE A 287 -9.09 11.63 13.28
CA ILE A 287 -10.36 11.89 12.60
C ILE A 287 -10.10 12.55 11.24
N CYS A 288 -10.52 11.90 10.16
CA CYS A 288 -10.34 12.42 8.81
C CYS A 288 -11.15 13.69 8.54
N LYS A 289 -10.47 14.69 7.98
CA LYS A 289 -11.02 15.97 7.53
C LYS A 289 -10.79 16.22 6.03
N CYS A 290 -10.63 15.16 5.23
CA CYS A 290 -10.53 15.30 3.78
C CYS A 290 -11.82 15.88 3.17
N GLU A 291 -11.75 16.31 1.91
CA GLU A 291 -12.89 16.86 1.18
C GLU A 291 -14.10 15.93 1.16
N ALA A 292 -13.93 14.60 1.01
CA ALA A 292 -15.04 13.64 1.04
C ALA A 292 -15.68 13.49 2.45
N CYS A 293 -14.99 13.92 3.50
CA CYS A 293 -15.51 13.92 4.88
C CYS A 293 -16.10 15.29 5.29
N LEU A 294 -15.62 16.39 4.68
CA LEU A 294 -16.09 17.76 4.93
C LEU A 294 -17.29 18.12 4.06
N SER A 295 -17.28 17.71 2.79
CA SER A 295 -18.40 17.88 1.88
C SER A 295 -19.56 16.96 2.30
N LYS A 296 -20.80 17.42 2.11
CA LYS A 296 -21.98 16.54 2.10
C LYS A 296 -22.03 15.81 0.75
N CYS A 297 -20.94 15.17 0.32
CA CYS A 297 -20.98 14.24 -0.82
C CYS A 297 -21.86 13.05 -0.45
N ARG A 298 -23.18 13.25 -0.54
CA ARG A 298 -24.17 12.20 -0.57
C ARG A 298 -24.28 11.81 -2.02
N ILE A 299 -23.61 10.73 -2.39
CA ILE A 299 -23.93 10.09 -3.65
C ILE A 299 -24.44 8.73 -3.26
N SER A 300 -25.74 8.70 -3.05
CA SER A 300 -26.46 7.45 -2.91
C SER A 300 -26.46 6.79 -4.29
N PHE A 301 -25.98 5.55 -4.37
CA PHE A 301 -26.16 4.71 -5.55
C PHE A 301 -27.64 4.55 -5.94
N SER A 302 -28.61 4.90 -5.09
CA SER A 302 -30.04 4.87 -5.43
C SER A 302 -30.52 6.06 -6.28
N ASP A 303 -29.79 7.18 -6.31
CA ASP A 303 -30.30 8.44 -6.87
C ASP A 303 -29.97 8.60 -8.37
N TRP A 304 -29.26 7.64 -8.97
CA TRP A 304 -28.83 7.71 -10.37
C TRP A 304 -29.98 7.59 -11.39
N LYS A 305 -31.11 6.96 -11.03
CA LYS A 305 -32.23 6.75 -11.97
C LYS A 305 -33.17 7.95 -12.11
N THR A 306 -33.12 8.93 -11.21
CA THR A 306 -34.21 9.92 -11.11
C THR A 306 -33.86 11.28 -11.73
N SER A 307 -32.60 11.57 -12.03
CA SER A 307 -32.15 12.91 -12.47
C SER A 307 -32.15 13.14 -13.98
N LEU A 308 -32.59 12.18 -14.81
CA LEU A 308 -32.63 12.33 -16.28
C LEU A 308 -34.00 12.71 -16.86
N SER A 309 -35.05 12.87 -16.04
CA SER A 309 -36.41 13.15 -16.53
C SER A 309 -36.77 14.65 -16.61
N ALA A 310 -35.91 15.55 -16.14
CA ALA A 310 -36.25 16.97 -15.98
C ALA A 310 -35.79 17.91 -17.11
N TYR A 311 -34.95 17.48 -18.05
CA TYR A 311 -34.44 18.37 -19.09
C TYR A 311 -34.92 17.97 -20.50
N LYS A 312 -35.90 18.73 -21.01
CA LYS A 312 -36.33 18.68 -22.42
C LYS A 312 -35.44 19.58 -23.26
N VAL A 313 -34.73 19.00 -24.23
CA VAL A 313 -33.91 19.74 -25.20
C VAL A 313 -34.65 19.88 -26.53
N PRO A 314 -34.92 21.11 -27.04
CA PRO A 314 -35.37 21.34 -28.40
C PRO A 314 -34.19 21.45 -29.39
N LYS A 315 -34.45 21.01 -30.62
CA LYS A 315 -33.51 20.89 -31.76
C LYS A 315 -33.14 22.27 -32.34
N LEU A 316 -31.87 22.48 -32.72
CA LEU A 316 -31.45 22.69 -34.14
C LEU A 316 -29.97 23.12 -34.36
N LYS A 317 -29.37 22.42 -35.35
CA LYS A 317 -28.35 22.76 -36.37
C LYS A 317 -27.53 24.06 -36.27
N ILE A 318 -26.20 23.93 -36.23
CA ILE A 318 -25.25 24.97 -36.71
C ILE A 318 -23.98 24.34 -37.38
N LYS A 319 -23.49 24.98 -38.45
CA LYS A 319 -22.20 24.76 -39.14
C LYS A 319 -21.08 25.61 -38.52
N SER A 320 -19.85 25.09 -38.55
CA SER A 320 -18.66 25.62 -37.84
C SER A 320 -18.00 26.86 -38.45
N LYS A 321 -17.36 27.67 -37.59
CA LYS A 321 -15.91 28.05 -37.67
C LYS A 321 -15.43 28.81 -36.41
N ARG A 322 -14.13 28.63 -36.12
CA ARG A 322 -13.30 28.98 -34.94
C ARG A 322 -13.29 30.46 -34.53
N VAL A 323 -13.22 30.76 -33.21
CA VAL A 323 -12.55 31.95 -32.60
C VAL A 323 -12.08 31.66 -31.15
N SER A 324 -11.08 32.43 -30.71
CA SER A 324 -10.29 32.51 -29.46
C SER A 324 -11.00 32.54 -28.10
N ARG A 325 -10.24 32.17 -27.05
CA ARG A 325 -10.58 32.12 -25.62
C ARG A 325 -11.25 33.40 -25.09
N ASN A 326 -12.38 33.20 -24.42
CA ASN A 326 -13.11 34.11 -23.55
C ASN A 326 -13.52 33.33 -22.28
N ASP A 327 -13.40 33.95 -21.10
CA ASP A 327 -13.85 33.44 -19.79
C ASP A 327 -15.38 33.43 -19.63
N ASN A 328 -16.08 32.74 -20.53
CA ASN A 328 -17.51 32.45 -20.43
C ASN A 328 -17.80 31.18 -21.25
N GLU A 329 -17.32 30.01 -20.80
CA GLU A 329 -17.81 28.74 -21.34
C GLU A 329 -19.17 28.43 -20.69
N SER A 330 -20.23 28.66 -21.47
CA SER A 330 -21.61 28.32 -21.10
C SER A 330 -21.78 26.81 -20.91
N THR A 331 -22.64 26.45 -19.97
CA THR A 331 -23.07 25.10 -19.54
C THR A 331 -23.38 24.12 -20.69
N GLU A 332 -23.73 24.59 -21.89
CA GLU A 332 -23.97 23.76 -23.09
C GLU A 332 -22.71 23.10 -23.69
N SER A 333 -21.53 23.70 -23.54
CA SER A 333 -20.26 23.13 -24.07
C SER A 333 -19.86 21.86 -23.32
N LEU A 334 -19.99 21.91 -21.99
CA LEU A 334 -19.67 20.82 -21.08
C LEU A 334 -20.62 19.61 -21.26
N GLU A 335 -21.90 19.86 -21.54
CA GLU A 335 -22.90 18.80 -21.73
C GLU A 335 -22.63 17.96 -22.98
N LEU A 336 -22.13 18.58 -24.04
CA LEU A 336 -21.75 17.90 -25.28
C LEU A 336 -20.47 17.08 -25.08
N GLU A 337 -19.48 17.63 -24.39
CA GLU A 337 -18.25 16.90 -24.05
C GLU A 337 -18.57 15.68 -23.15
N LEU A 338 -19.45 15.82 -22.15
CA LEU A 338 -19.90 14.72 -21.28
C LEU A 338 -20.62 13.60 -22.05
N LYS A 339 -21.53 13.94 -22.97
CA LYS A 339 -22.24 12.94 -23.80
C LYS A 339 -21.29 12.17 -24.72
N LEU A 340 -20.31 12.87 -25.29
CA LEU A 340 -19.26 12.25 -26.08
C LEU A 340 -18.42 11.31 -25.20
N LEU A 341 -18.11 11.74 -23.99
CA LEU A 341 -17.34 10.96 -23.01
C LEU A 341 -18.04 9.67 -22.60
N ILE A 342 -19.35 9.72 -22.29
CA ILE A 342 -20.15 8.54 -21.93
C ILE A 342 -20.18 7.54 -23.10
N THR A 343 -20.24 8.04 -24.33
CA THR A 343 -20.23 7.20 -25.53
C THR A 343 -18.86 6.54 -25.73
N LYS A 344 -17.77 7.31 -25.54
CA LYS A 344 -16.39 6.81 -25.57
C LYS A 344 -16.15 5.77 -24.47
N PHE A 345 -16.65 6.02 -23.26
CA PHE A 345 -16.58 5.07 -22.15
C PHE A 345 -17.29 3.76 -22.49
N SER A 346 -18.54 3.84 -22.94
CA SER A 346 -19.34 2.67 -23.33
C SER A 346 -18.63 1.86 -24.42
N PHE A 347 -18.00 2.54 -25.38
CA PHE A 347 -17.20 1.90 -26.41
C PHE A 347 -15.98 1.18 -25.84
N ILE A 348 -15.25 1.78 -24.90
CA ILE A 348 -14.09 1.14 -24.26
C ILE A 348 -14.54 -0.07 -23.44
N THR A 349 -15.61 0.04 -22.64
CA THR A 349 -16.19 -1.08 -21.88
C THR A 349 -16.59 -2.25 -22.79
N LEU A 350 -17.22 -1.96 -23.93
CA LEU A 350 -17.59 -2.97 -24.92
C LEU A 350 -16.36 -3.58 -25.60
N SER A 351 -15.34 -2.78 -25.90
CA SER A 351 -14.11 -3.21 -26.56
C SER A 351 -13.27 -4.13 -25.67
N LEU A 352 -13.17 -3.84 -24.37
CA LEU A 352 -12.49 -4.67 -23.37
C LEU A 352 -13.12 -6.05 -23.19
N SER A 353 -14.41 -6.16 -23.50
CA SER A 353 -15.14 -7.42 -23.44
C SER A 353 -14.94 -8.27 -24.71
N SER A 354 -14.20 -7.77 -25.70
CA SER A 354 -13.95 -8.48 -26.97
C SER A 354 -12.68 -9.34 -26.92
N PRO A 355 -12.72 -10.60 -27.40
CA PRO A 355 -11.53 -11.47 -27.50
C PRO A 355 -10.50 -11.02 -28.55
N SER A 356 -10.80 -10.01 -29.37
CA SER A 356 -9.90 -9.39 -30.36
C SER A 356 -9.41 -8.00 -29.96
N PHE A 357 -9.33 -7.72 -28.65
CA PHE A 357 -9.02 -6.41 -28.08
C PHE A 357 -7.68 -5.82 -28.58
N ASP A 358 -7.75 -4.62 -29.17
CA ASP A 358 -6.59 -3.81 -29.54
C ASP A 358 -6.43 -2.66 -28.53
N ILE A 359 -5.45 -2.82 -27.66
CA ILE A 359 -5.14 -1.90 -26.56
C ILE A 359 -4.75 -0.49 -27.05
N THR A 360 -4.25 -0.37 -28.27
CA THR A 360 -3.71 0.88 -28.82
C THR A 360 -4.82 1.90 -29.06
N ASN A 361 -5.95 1.45 -29.63
CA ASN A 361 -7.11 2.31 -29.91
C ASN A 361 -7.83 2.78 -28.64
N CYS A 362 -7.81 1.98 -27.57
CA CYS A 362 -8.37 2.39 -26.28
C CYS A 362 -7.42 3.30 -25.49
N LEU A 363 -6.12 3.31 -25.80
CA LEU A 363 -5.13 4.09 -25.08
C LEU A 363 -5.37 5.59 -25.25
N ASP A 364 -5.44 6.06 -26.49
CA ASP A 364 -5.64 7.47 -26.84
C ASP A 364 -6.98 7.98 -26.32
N LEU A 365 -8.03 7.17 -26.50
CA LEU A 365 -9.38 7.43 -26.03
C LEU A 365 -9.47 7.57 -24.50
N THR A 366 -8.68 6.79 -23.77
CA THR A 366 -8.65 6.88 -22.30
C THR A 366 -7.82 8.06 -21.80
N LEU A 367 -6.71 8.40 -22.48
CA LEU A 367 -5.92 9.59 -22.16
C LEU A 367 -6.76 10.86 -22.32
N GLU A 368 -7.54 10.96 -23.41
CA GLU A 368 -8.50 12.05 -23.61
C GLU A 368 -9.55 12.15 -22.49
N MET A 369 -10.00 11.00 -21.95
CA MET A 369 -10.97 10.97 -20.86
C MET A 369 -10.36 11.43 -19.53
N ILE A 370 -9.13 11.02 -19.24
CA ILE A 370 -8.38 11.46 -18.05
C ILE A 370 -8.18 12.97 -18.08
N GLU A 371 -7.71 13.53 -19.21
CA GLU A 371 -7.52 14.98 -19.36
C GLU A 371 -8.82 15.77 -19.18
N PHE A 372 -9.94 15.25 -19.69
CA PHE A 372 -11.25 15.87 -19.52
C PHE A 372 -11.69 15.90 -18.05
N PHE A 373 -11.58 14.77 -17.33
CA PHE A 373 -11.95 14.70 -15.92
C PHE A 373 -11.07 15.59 -15.05
N ASP A 374 -9.75 15.60 -15.30
CA ASP A 374 -8.81 16.48 -14.58
C ASP A 374 -9.13 17.97 -14.81
N ARG A 375 -9.61 18.34 -16.01
CA ARG A 375 -9.91 19.73 -16.38
C ARG A 375 -11.20 20.28 -15.77
N PHE A 376 -12.19 19.43 -15.49
CA PHE A 376 -13.55 19.89 -15.14
C PHE A 376 -14.17 19.27 -13.89
N VAL A 377 -13.63 18.17 -13.36
CA VAL A 377 -14.25 17.43 -12.26
C VAL A 377 -13.44 17.62 -10.98
N VAL A 378 -13.57 18.81 -10.37
CA VAL A 378 -13.05 19.09 -9.02
C VAL A 378 -14.01 18.57 -7.93
N VAL A 379 -15.25 18.22 -8.30
CA VAL A 379 -16.25 17.69 -7.36
C VAL A 379 -16.34 16.16 -7.51
N PRO A 380 -16.30 15.38 -6.41
CA PRO A 380 -16.24 13.92 -6.50
C PRO A 380 -17.53 13.34 -7.10
N ASP A 381 -17.48 12.83 -8.34
CA ASP A 381 -18.57 12.08 -8.97
C ASP A 381 -18.21 10.58 -9.03
N PRO A 382 -19.05 9.64 -8.55
CA PRO A 382 -18.68 8.24 -8.41
C PRO A 382 -18.63 7.51 -9.74
N MET A 383 -19.34 7.99 -10.77
CA MET A 383 -19.14 7.45 -12.11
C MET A 383 -17.76 7.84 -12.60
N CYS A 384 -17.33 9.08 -12.40
CA CYS A 384 -15.97 9.52 -12.79
C CYS A 384 -14.89 8.72 -12.06
N ILE A 385 -15.11 8.40 -10.77
CA ILE A 385 -14.17 7.56 -10.01
C ILE A 385 -14.20 6.12 -10.49
N GLN A 386 -15.37 5.50 -10.65
CA GLN A 386 -15.45 4.14 -11.19
C GLN A 386 -14.81 4.06 -12.57
N VAL A 387 -15.05 5.05 -13.42
CA VAL A 387 -14.47 5.18 -14.75
C VAL A 387 -12.94 5.33 -14.64
N THR A 388 -12.44 6.19 -13.77
CA THR A 388 -11.00 6.42 -13.55
C THR A 388 -10.31 5.20 -12.95
N THR A 389 -10.94 4.53 -11.99
CA THR A 389 -10.48 3.28 -11.37
C THR A 389 -10.48 2.15 -12.38
N ILE A 390 -11.56 1.96 -13.15
CA ILE A 390 -11.64 0.97 -14.23
C ILE A 390 -10.55 1.26 -15.27
N PHE A 391 -10.37 2.51 -15.70
CA PHE A 391 -9.30 2.88 -16.62
C PHE A 391 -7.91 2.66 -16.06
N GLN A 392 -7.70 2.96 -14.79
CA GLN A 392 -6.44 2.67 -14.11
C GLN A 392 -6.22 1.16 -14.03
N GLU A 393 -7.21 0.36 -13.70
CA GLU A 393 -7.14 -1.11 -13.70
C GLU A 393 -6.83 -1.66 -15.10
N ILE A 394 -7.46 -1.15 -16.16
CA ILE A 394 -7.21 -1.51 -17.55
C ILE A 394 -5.77 -1.17 -17.97
N PHE A 395 -5.30 0.02 -17.63
CA PHE A 395 -3.94 0.48 -17.97
C PHE A 395 -2.86 -0.18 -17.09
N HIS A 396 -3.24 -0.62 -15.89
CA HIS A 396 -2.37 -1.27 -14.92
C HIS A 396 -2.46 -2.80 -14.95
N GLN A 397 -3.03 -3.39 -16.01
CA GLN A 397 -2.87 -4.81 -16.41
C GLN A 397 -1.40 -5.27 -16.60
N LYS A 398 -0.42 -4.46 -16.17
CA LYS A 398 1.01 -4.79 -16.07
C LYS A 398 1.50 -5.01 -14.63
N GLY A 399 0.64 -4.91 -13.61
CA GLY A 399 0.91 -5.28 -12.20
C GLY A 399 1.37 -6.74 -12.00
N SER A 400 1.67 -7.16 -10.76
CA SER A 400 1.64 -8.59 -10.44
C SER A 400 0.20 -9.09 -10.66
N CYS A 401 -0.05 -9.62 -11.86
CA CYS A 401 -1.34 -10.15 -12.28
C CYS A 401 -1.16 -11.63 -12.55
N TYR A 402 -2.03 -12.45 -11.95
CA TYR A 402 -2.09 -13.87 -12.24
C TYR A 402 -3.35 -14.18 -13.05
N PHE A 403 -3.15 -14.74 -14.25
CA PHE A 403 -4.24 -15.14 -15.14
C PHE A 403 -4.64 -16.58 -14.85
N VAL A 404 -5.86 -16.77 -14.36
CA VAL A 404 -6.39 -18.10 -14.08
C VAL A 404 -7.09 -18.64 -15.33
N ASN A 405 -6.49 -19.64 -15.98
CA ASN A 405 -7.14 -20.42 -17.02
C ASN A 405 -7.88 -21.60 -16.38
N LYS A 406 -9.18 -21.45 -16.14
CA LYS A 406 -10.10 -22.60 -16.02
C LYS A 406 -11.27 -22.43 -16.97
#